data_AF-A0A9D7FXC7-F1
#
_entry.id   AF-A0A9D7FXC7-F1
#
_cell.length_a   1.000
_cell.length_b   1.000
_cell.length_c   1.000
_cell.angle_alpha   90.00
_cell.angle_beta   90.00
_cell.angle_gamma   90.00
#
_symmetry.space_group_name_H-M   'P 1'
#
loop_
_entity.id
_entity.type
_entity.pdbx_description
1 polymer ?
#
loop_
_entity_poly.entity_id
_entity_poly.type
_entity_poly.pdbx_seq_one_letter_code
_entity_poly.pdbx_strand_id
1 'polypeptide(L)'
;MKATKPICHYCGDSKTVNRHGTAQNGYPRFYCKACKTTFQTSYIYKGYEENILRQIKRMSEDGYTPERISYELKIALTSVRQYMKYETVEQ
;
A
#
# COMPACT_ATOMS: atom_id res chain seq x y z
N MET A 1 16.85 6.33 -20.92
CA MET A 1 15.93 6.76 -19.85
C MET A 1 16.53 6.31 -18.52
N LYS A 2 16.87 7.24 -17.60
CA LYS A 2 17.44 6.86 -16.28
C LYS A 2 16.35 6.13 -15.49
N ALA A 3 16.56 4.85 -15.18
CA ALA A 3 15.70 4.10 -14.29
C ALA A 3 15.76 4.74 -12.89
N THR A 4 14.74 5.51 -12.53
CA THR A 4 14.57 6.01 -11.17
C THR A 4 14.46 4.82 -10.22
N LYS A 5 15.36 4.75 -9.23
CA LYS A 5 15.27 3.74 -8.18
C LYS A 5 13.95 3.94 -7.45
N PRO A 6 13.15 2.87 -7.25
CA PRO A 6 11.90 2.99 -6.54
C PRO A 6 12.14 3.27 -5.05
N ILE A 7 11.30 4.15 -4.52
CA ILE A 7 11.24 4.45 -3.09
C ILE A 7 10.40 3.36 -2.43
N CYS A 8 10.80 2.86 -1.26
CA CYS A 8 9.97 1.94 -0.50
C CYS A 8 8.75 2.67 0.07
N HIS A 9 7.55 2.21 -0.28
CA HIS A 9 6.30 2.85 0.15
C HIS A 9 5.98 2.56 1.63
N TYR A 10 6.67 1.59 2.25
CA TYR A 10 6.53 1.25 3.66
C TYR A 10 7.39 2.11 4.59
N CYS A 11 8.64 2.40 4.21
CA CYS A 11 9.59 3.11 5.08
C CYS A 11 10.22 4.37 4.46
N GLY A 12 9.91 4.69 3.20
CA GLY A 12 10.45 5.85 2.49
C GLY A 12 11.91 5.71 2.03
N ASP A 13 12.59 4.60 2.32
CA ASP A 13 13.98 4.43 1.88
C ASP A 13 14.08 4.08 0.40
N SER A 14 15.02 4.72 -0.29
CA SER A 14 15.35 4.49 -1.71
C SER A 14 16.77 3.95 -1.90
N LYS A 15 17.62 4.01 -0.87
CA LYS A 15 19.04 3.64 -0.95
C LYS A 15 19.22 2.13 -0.90
N THR A 16 18.43 1.45 -0.08
CA THR A 16 18.58 0.01 0.15
C THR A 16 17.55 -0.86 -0.58
N VAL A 17 16.88 -0.30 -1.59
CA VAL A 17 15.90 -1.00 -2.42
C VAL A 17 16.57 -1.65 -3.63
N ASN A 18 16.35 -2.96 -3.81
CA ASN A 18 16.90 -3.76 -4.90
C ASN A 18 15.80 -4.53 -5.62
N ARG A 19 15.97 -4.79 -6.92
CA ARG A 19 15.03 -5.64 -7.69
C ARG A 19 15.05 -7.07 -7.14
N HIS A 20 13.87 -7.66 -6.96
CA HIS A 20 13.64 -8.98 -6.35
C HIS A 20 12.71 -9.83 -7.22
N GLY A 21 13.04 -9.90 -8.51
CA GLY A 21 12.29 -10.66 -9.50
C GLY A 21 11.11 -9.91 -10.12
N THR A 22 10.22 -10.67 -10.77
CA THR A 22 9.02 -10.19 -11.45
C THR A 22 7.83 -10.98 -10.92
N ALA A 23 6.71 -10.33 -10.67
CA ALA A 23 5.46 -10.99 -10.30
C ALA A 23 4.83 -11.70 -11.53
N GLN A 24 3.87 -12.61 -11.29
CA GLN A 24 3.20 -13.38 -12.34
C GLN A 24 2.46 -12.50 -13.36
N ASN A 25 2.07 -11.29 -12.94
CA ASN A 25 1.43 -10.27 -13.77
C ASN A 25 2.43 -9.41 -14.58
N GLY A 26 3.73 -9.73 -14.54
CA GLY A 26 4.77 -9.01 -15.29
C GLY A 26 5.35 -7.78 -14.60
N TYR A 27 4.82 -7.35 -13.46
CA TYR A 27 5.36 -6.19 -12.74
C TYR A 27 6.62 -6.53 -11.94
N PRO A 28 7.64 -5.63 -11.91
CA PRO A 28 8.85 -5.85 -11.14
C PRO A 28 8.56 -5.82 -9.64
N ARG A 29 9.17 -6.74 -8.90
CA ARG A 29 9.19 -6.75 -7.43
C ARG A 29 10.49 -6.15 -6.94
N PHE A 30 10.43 -5.48 -5.80
CA PHE A 30 11.55 -4.83 -5.14
C PHE A 30 11.62 -5.26 -3.68
N TYR A 31 12.82 -5.50 -3.18
CA TYR A 31 13.09 -5.80 -1.78
C TYR A 31 13.80 -4.62 -1.13
N CYS A 32 13.21 -4.11 -0.06
CA CYS A 32 13.84 -3.08 0.78
C CYS A 32 14.63 -3.75 1.89
N LYS A 33 15.95 -3.51 1.99
CA LYS A 33 16.76 -4.07 3.07
C LYS A 33 16.56 -3.34 4.41
N ALA A 34 16.13 -2.08 4.39
CA ALA A 34 15.86 -1.30 5.61
C ALA A 34 14.68 -1.87 6.41
N CYS A 35 13.52 -2.08 5.77
CA CYS A 35 12.33 -2.64 6.43
C CYS A 35 12.13 -4.14 6.18
N LYS A 36 13.03 -4.78 5.41
CA LYS A 36 13.01 -6.22 5.07
C LYS A 36 11.73 -6.67 4.37
N THR A 37 11.06 -5.76 3.65
CA THR A 37 9.77 -6.02 2.98
C THR A 37 9.92 -6.03 1.47
N THR A 38 9.17 -6.90 0.79
CA THR A 38 9.06 -6.90 -0.67
C THR A 38 7.85 -6.08 -1.10
N PHE A 39 8.00 -5.24 -2.12
CA PHE A 39 6.93 -4.41 -2.67
C PHE A 39 6.96 -4.38 -4.21
N GLN A 40 5.89 -3.91 -4.83
CA GLN A 40 5.82 -3.58 -6.25
C GLN A 40 5.59 -2.07 -6.37
N THR A 41 6.09 -1.44 -7.44
CA THR A 41 5.82 -0.02 -7.71
C THR A 41 4.44 0.20 -8.31
N SER A 42 3.87 -0.85 -8.87
CA SER A 42 2.56 -0.85 -9.49
C SER A 42 1.85 -2.14 -9.08
N TYR A 43 0.73 -2.01 -8.40
CA TYR A 43 -0.10 -3.14 -8.03
C TYR A 43 -1.42 -3.07 -8.79
N ILE A 44 -1.92 -4.24 -9.22
CA ILE A 44 -3.27 -4.34 -9.79
C ILE A 44 -4.33 -3.87 -8.76
N TYR A 45 -4.05 -4.08 -7.48
CA TYR A 45 -4.87 -3.63 -6.36
C TYR A 45 -4.27 -2.37 -5.75
N LYS A 46 -4.93 -1.22 -5.96
CA LYS A 46 -4.50 0.11 -5.47
C LYS A 46 -4.23 0.17 -3.96
N GLY A 47 -4.91 -0.69 -3.20
CA GLY A 47 -4.65 -0.86 -1.77
C GLY A 47 -3.21 -1.23 -1.41
N TYR A 48 -2.43 -1.82 -2.33
CA TYR A 48 -1.04 -2.16 -2.08
C TYR A 48 -0.04 -1.10 -2.58
N GLU A 49 -0.46 -0.16 -3.43
CA GLU A 49 0.42 0.90 -3.97
C GLU A 49 0.73 1.98 -2.92
N GLU A 50 -0.17 2.26 -2.01
CA GLU A 50 0.04 3.18 -0.90
C GLU A 50 -0.46 2.52 0.38
N ASN A 51 0.21 2.76 1.51
CA ASN A 51 -0.15 2.21 2.82
C ASN A 51 -1.67 2.28 3.02
N ILE A 52 -2.34 1.13 2.90
CA ILE A 52 -3.80 1.09 2.79
C ILE A 52 -4.48 1.68 4.01
N LEU A 53 -3.85 1.50 5.18
CA LEU A 53 -4.28 2.09 6.44
C LEU A 53 -4.32 3.61 6.35
N ARG A 54 -3.27 4.21 5.77
CA ARG A 54 -3.19 5.65 5.57
C ARG A 54 -4.25 6.16 4.60
N GLN A 55 -4.53 5.42 3.52
CA GLN A 55 -5.59 5.78 2.57
C GLN A 55 -6.97 5.68 3.21
N ILE A 56 -7.27 4.56 3.89
CA ILE A 56 -8.54 4.35 4.61
C ILE A 56 -8.74 5.44 5.66
N LYS A 57 -7.69 5.74 6.45
CA LYS A 57 -7.72 6.80 7.46
C LYS A 57 -8.04 8.16 6.86
N ARG A 58 -7.30 8.58 5.83
CA ARG A 58 -7.54 9.86 5.15
C ARG A 58 -8.97 9.95 4.61
N MET A 59 -9.45 8.91 3.94
CA MET A 59 -10.81 8.90 3.39
C MET A 59 -11.88 8.89 4.49
N SER A 60 -11.61 8.25 5.63
CA SER A 60 -12.48 8.28 6.80
C SER A 60 -12.52 9.68 7.42
N GLU A 61 -11.37 10.34 7.57
CA GLU A 61 -11.26 11.75 8.02
C GLU A 61 -12.00 12.70 7.06
N ASP A 62 -11.97 12.43 5.76
CA ASP A 62 -12.73 13.16 4.72
C ASP A 62 -14.25 12.85 4.75
N GLY A 63 -14.73 12.00 5.68
CA GLY A 63 -16.14 11.69 5.90
C GLY A 63 -16.72 10.60 4.99
N TYR A 64 -15.89 9.80 4.33
CA TYR A 64 -16.36 8.73 3.45
C TYR A 64 -16.86 7.53 4.27
N THR A 65 -17.96 6.93 3.83
CA THR A 65 -18.46 5.70 4.44
C THR A 65 -17.57 4.50 4.11
N PRO A 66 -17.51 3.46 4.96
CA PRO A 66 -16.75 2.24 4.69
C PRO A 66 -17.09 1.60 3.34
N GLU A 67 -18.36 1.67 2.92
CA GLU A 67 -18.85 1.19 1.63
C GLU A 67 -18.24 1.96 0.47
N ARG A 68 -18.15 3.30 0.58
CA ARG A 68 -17.54 4.15 -0.45
C ARG A 68 -16.03 3.92 -0.53
N ILE A 69 -15.35 3.81 0.61
CA ILE A 69 -13.91 3.50 0.69
C ILE A 69 -13.61 2.15 0.03
N SER A 70 -14.42 1.12 0.31
CA SER A 70 -14.33 -0.20 -0.30
C SER A 70 -14.44 -0.13 -1.83
N TYR A 71 -15.41 0.63 -2.34
CA TYR A 71 -15.62 0.82 -3.77
C TYR A 71 -14.46 1.54 -4.47
N GLU A 72 -13.93 2.62 -3.88
CA GLU A 72 -12.84 3.42 -4.46
C GLU A 72 -11.49 2.69 -4.42
N LEU A 73 -11.15 2.08 -3.28
CA LEU A 73 -9.89 1.37 -3.08
C LEU A 73 -9.89 -0.06 -3.65
N LYS A 74 -11.04 -0.53 -4.13
CA LYS A 74 -11.25 -1.89 -4.66
C LYS A 74 -10.80 -2.97 -3.68
N ILE A 75 -11.19 -2.80 -2.41
CA ILE A 75 -10.90 -3.73 -1.32
C ILE A 75 -12.18 -4.23 -0.68
N ALA A 76 -12.13 -5.43 -0.11
CA ALA A 76 -13.29 -6.01 0.56
C ALA A 76 -13.78 -5.11 1.71
N LEU A 77 -15.09 -4.87 1.77
CA LEU A 77 -15.72 -4.07 2.82
C LEU A 77 -15.39 -4.59 4.23
N THR A 78 -15.26 -5.91 4.37
CA THR A 78 -14.84 -6.57 5.62
C THR A 78 -13.45 -6.10 6.06
N SER A 79 -12.49 -6.00 5.13
CA SER A 79 -11.15 -5.48 5.39
C SER A 79 -11.20 -4.01 5.80
N VAL A 80 -11.99 -3.17 5.11
CA VAL A 80 -12.15 -1.74 5.48
C VAL A 80 -12.64 -1.60 6.91
N ARG A 81 -13.73 -2.30 7.24
CA ARG A 81 -14.32 -2.28 8.59
C ARG A 81 -13.34 -2.77 9.64
N GLN A 82 -12.56 -3.81 9.33
CA GLN A 82 -11.53 -4.32 10.24
C GLN A 82 -10.43 -3.27 10.49
N TYR A 83 -9.96 -2.59 9.44
CA TYR A 83 -8.95 -1.54 9.57
C TYR A 83 -9.45 -0.33 10.36
N MET A 84 -10.68 0.10 10.12
CA MET A 84 -11.30 1.19 10.89
C MET A 84 -11.51 0.81 12.36
N LYS A 85 -11.71 -0.47 12.69
CA LYS A 85 -11.77 -0.93 14.08
C LYS A 85 -10.41 -0.86 14.78
N TYR A 86 -9.33 -1.23 14.10
CA TYR A 86 -7.99 -1.13 14.69
C TYR A 86 -7.60 0.32 15.00
N GLU A 87 -8.09 1.29 14.24
CA GLU A 87 -7.89 2.71 14.49
C GLU A 87 -8.48 3.17 15.83
N THR A 88 -9.67 2.67 16.20
CA THR A 88 -10.32 3.03 17.48
C THR A 88 -9.62 2.46 18.73
N VAL A 89 -8.68 1.51 18.56
CA VAL A 89 -7.99 0.83 19.67
C VAL A 89 -6.63 1.48 20.00
N GLU A 90 -6.08 2.31 19.10
CA GLU A 90 -4.79 3.01 19.30
C GLU A 90 -4.95 4.49 19.72
N GLN A 91 -6.15 4.94 20.10
CA GLN A 91 -6.40 6.28 20.65
C GLN A 91 -6.62 6.27 22.16
#